data_AF-A0A916HZX6-F1
#
_entry.id   AF-A0A916HZX6-F1
#
_cell.length_a   1.000
_cell.length_b   1.000
_cell.length_c   1.000
_cell.angle_alpha   90.00
_cell.angle_beta   90.00
_cell.angle_gamma   90.00
#
_symmetry.space_group_name_H-M   'P 1'
#
loop_
_entity.id
_entity.type
_entity.pdbx_description
1 polymer ?
#
loop_
_entity_poly.entity_id
_entity_poly.type
_entity_poly.pdbx_seq_one_letter_code
_entity_poly.pdbx_strand_id
1 'polypeptide(L)'
;MEATRHPTPDVLLRARAAREAPPRSVAAAPHVCPGWARLFDALPLPPIAVGGVGAIALALVFLAIDLAEGNLATLSAGRLRFFEHVEVRSAIVVSLLLAGVVVTHHYEALGTRRDLEKLLPHLDRDEPLESGERSARRRRIAGLAGGLVISSIVPTLYVDPSRFLRFETYLLPSVLFDLVVGFVLGWTVSKTLYSALDEDRRFARLARRLRELDLFSLEPLHVFGRRGLRRTLRWMLLVSIASLVFFDAGKVLPPAVALTGIFAFALVCFLFPVWGVHLRLKEEKQRELAEVRSRIKSERAHLRSCQWRSAGAGVRFADLIAYEARIAAARTWPVDASMIGRLGVYGLLPIGSWLGSALIQHWVEIFLP
;
A
#
# COMPACT_ATOMS: atom_id res chain seq x y z
N MET A 1 -39.61 14.18 45.34
CA MET A 1 -38.44 13.87 46.20
C MET A 1 -37.92 12.51 45.80
N GLU A 2 -37.07 12.46 44.78
CA GLU A 2 -36.36 11.24 44.39
C GLU A 2 -35.09 11.14 45.21
N ALA A 3 -35.02 10.13 46.07
CA ALA A 3 -33.87 9.86 46.92
C ALA A 3 -32.68 9.44 46.04
N THR A 4 -31.68 10.32 45.95
CA THR A 4 -30.37 10.05 45.36
C THR A 4 -29.69 8.90 46.10
N ARG A 5 -29.83 7.68 45.56
CA ARG A 5 -29.08 6.52 46.05
C ARG A 5 -27.60 6.72 45.74
N HIS A 6 -26.81 6.97 46.77
CA HIS A 6 -25.36 6.98 46.65
C HIS A 6 -24.89 5.60 46.17
N PRO A 7 -24.00 5.54 45.15
CA PRO A 7 -23.44 4.28 44.69
C PRO A 7 -22.67 3.63 45.84
N THR A 8 -22.96 2.37 46.10
CA THR A 8 -22.28 1.59 47.14
C THR A 8 -20.78 1.50 46.83
N PRO A 9 -19.91 1.52 47.85
CA PRO A 9 -18.44 1.55 47.69
C PRO A 9 -17.89 0.41 46.81
N ASP A 10 -18.58 -0.73 46.73
CA ASP A 10 -18.25 -1.83 45.82
C ASP A 10 -18.34 -1.46 44.33
N VAL A 11 -19.27 -0.58 43.95
CA VAL A 11 -19.42 -0.13 42.57
C VAL A 11 -18.23 0.75 42.17
N LEU A 12 -17.75 1.59 43.08
CA LEU A 12 -16.58 2.44 42.85
C LEU A 12 -15.29 1.61 42.80
N LEU A 13 -15.16 0.58 43.65
CA LEU A 13 -14.01 -0.35 43.63
C LEU A 13 -13.98 -1.18 42.35
N ARG A 14 -15.12 -1.68 41.86
CA ARG A 14 -15.18 -2.39 40.57
C ARG A 14 -14.93 -1.46 39.38
N ALA A 15 -15.44 -0.22 39.40
CA ALA A 15 -15.15 0.77 38.37
C ALA A 15 -13.66 1.16 38.34
N ARG A 16 -13.02 1.24 39.51
CA ARG A 16 -11.58 1.52 39.63
C ARG A 16 -10.73 0.34 39.18
N ALA A 17 -11.06 -0.88 39.63
CA ALA A 17 -10.41 -2.11 39.19
C ALA A 17 -10.57 -2.36 37.68
N ALA A 18 -11.72 -1.99 37.08
CA ALA A 18 -11.92 -2.07 35.64
C ALA A 18 -11.12 -1.02 34.85
N ARG A 19 -10.78 0.13 35.46
CA ARG A 19 -9.87 1.14 34.89
C ARG A 19 -8.39 0.78 35.05
N GLU A 20 -8.04 0.08 36.13
CA GLU A 20 -6.67 -0.32 36.46
C GLU A 20 -6.28 -1.70 35.91
N ALA A 21 -7.27 -2.51 35.50
CA ALA A 21 -6.98 -3.73 34.76
C ALA A 21 -6.10 -3.37 33.55
N PRO A 22 -4.93 -4.02 33.39
CA PRO A 22 -4.05 -3.75 32.26
C PRO A 22 -4.93 -3.84 31.01
N PRO A 23 -4.85 -2.85 30.10
CA PRO A 23 -5.71 -2.81 28.93
C PRO A 23 -5.63 -4.19 28.33
N ARG A 24 -6.76 -4.94 28.33
CA ARG A 24 -6.82 -6.31 27.80
C ARG A 24 -6.05 -6.22 26.51
N SER A 25 -4.85 -6.80 26.47
CA SER A 25 -3.98 -6.70 25.31
C SER A 25 -4.89 -7.13 24.19
N VAL A 26 -5.19 -6.24 23.24
CA VAL A 26 -6.07 -6.55 22.11
C VAL A 26 -5.43 -7.79 21.53
N ALA A 27 -5.96 -8.96 21.90
CA ALA A 27 -5.24 -10.21 21.79
C ALA A 27 -5.12 -10.39 20.31
N ALA A 28 -3.92 -10.11 19.78
CA ALA A 28 -3.72 -9.68 18.41
C ALA A 28 -4.46 -10.67 17.54
N ALA A 29 -5.63 -10.26 17.02
CA ALA A 29 -6.51 -11.17 16.31
C ALA A 29 -5.61 -11.87 15.30
N PRO A 30 -5.48 -13.21 15.34
CA PRO A 30 -4.37 -13.89 14.72
C PRO A 30 -4.33 -13.47 13.27
N HIS A 31 -3.41 -12.56 12.97
CA HIS A 31 -3.20 -12.14 11.61
C HIS A 31 -2.82 -13.43 10.93
N VAL A 32 -3.64 -13.86 9.96
CA VAL A 32 -3.35 -15.05 9.16
C VAL A 32 -2.10 -14.70 8.37
N CYS A 33 -0.96 -14.88 9.04
CA CYS A 33 0.35 -14.67 8.49
C CYS A 33 0.43 -15.67 7.34
N PRO A 34 0.59 -15.20 6.10
CA PRO A 34 0.77 -16.10 4.98
C PRO A 34 1.97 -17.01 5.28
N GLY A 35 1.95 -18.25 4.78
CA GLY A 35 2.93 -19.28 5.18
C GLY A 35 4.40 -18.84 5.05
N TRP A 36 4.72 -17.99 4.08
CA TRP A 36 6.06 -17.42 3.90
C TRP A 36 6.50 -16.46 5.01
N ALA A 37 5.58 -15.86 5.79
CA ALA A 37 5.98 -15.02 6.93
C ALA A 37 6.71 -15.86 7.99
N ARG A 38 6.28 -17.11 8.19
CA ARG A 38 6.97 -18.06 9.07
C ARG A 38 8.39 -18.37 8.60
N LEU A 39 8.64 -18.32 7.28
CA LEU A 39 9.98 -18.50 6.72
C LEU A 39 10.91 -17.36 7.14
N PHE A 40 10.43 -16.12 7.09
CA PHE A 40 11.22 -14.96 7.55
C PHE A 40 11.46 -14.98 9.05
N ASP A 41 10.49 -15.43 9.85
CA ASP A 41 10.64 -15.52 11.30
C ASP A 41 11.55 -16.69 11.72
N ALA A 42 11.63 -17.76 10.91
CA ALA A 42 12.45 -18.94 11.19
C ALA A 42 13.93 -18.77 10.81
N LEU A 43 14.24 -17.88 9.86
CA LEU A 43 15.60 -17.67 9.38
C LEU A 43 16.24 -16.46 10.09
N PRO A 44 17.48 -16.58 10.62
CA PRO A 44 18.19 -15.47 11.26
C PRO A 44 18.80 -14.49 10.23
N LEU A 45 18.10 -14.26 9.12
CA LEU A 45 18.55 -13.43 8.01
C LEU A 45 17.60 -12.25 7.81
N PRO A 46 18.10 -11.07 7.40
CA PRO A 46 17.24 -9.95 7.05
C PRO A 46 16.33 -10.35 5.87
N PRO A 47 15.07 -9.87 5.80
CA PRO A 47 14.13 -10.25 4.73
C PRO A 47 14.67 -10.04 3.31
N ILE A 48 15.47 -9.01 3.10
CA ILE A 48 16.12 -8.73 1.81
C ILE A 48 17.08 -9.85 1.41
N ALA A 49 17.87 -10.39 2.36
CA ALA A 49 18.78 -11.50 2.07
C ALA A 49 18.01 -12.78 1.74
N VAL A 50 16.94 -13.10 2.49
CA VAL A 50 16.08 -14.25 2.19
C VAL A 50 15.45 -14.13 0.80
N GLY A 51 14.95 -12.94 0.44
CA GLY A 51 14.44 -12.66 -0.90
C GLY A 51 15.52 -12.78 -1.99
N GLY A 52 16.72 -12.24 -1.76
CA GLY A 52 17.84 -12.33 -2.70
C GLY A 52 18.27 -13.77 -2.95
N VAL A 53 18.42 -14.57 -1.89
CA VAL A 53 18.73 -16.01 -2.00
C VAL A 53 17.62 -16.74 -2.76
N GLY A 54 16.34 -16.44 -2.46
CA GLY A 54 15.21 -17.02 -3.18
C GLY A 54 15.18 -16.67 -4.67
N ALA A 55 15.49 -15.41 -5.02
CA ALA A 55 15.58 -14.96 -6.41
C ALA A 55 16.72 -15.66 -7.16
N ILE A 56 17.91 -15.74 -6.54
CA ILE A 56 19.07 -16.43 -7.12
C ILE A 56 18.76 -17.91 -7.32
N ALA A 57 18.20 -18.58 -6.30
CA ALA A 57 17.85 -19.99 -6.40
C ALA A 57 16.85 -20.25 -7.53
N LEU A 58 15.82 -19.41 -7.68
CA LEU A 58 14.83 -19.55 -8.75
C LEU A 58 15.44 -19.30 -10.14
N ALA A 59 16.32 -18.30 -10.26
CA ALA A 59 17.04 -18.04 -11.50
C ALA A 59 17.99 -19.18 -11.88
N LEU A 60 18.68 -19.79 -10.91
CA LEU A 60 19.54 -20.96 -11.14
C LEU A 60 18.73 -22.19 -11.59
N VAL A 61 17.54 -22.40 -11.01
CA VAL A 61 16.63 -23.47 -11.47
C VAL A 61 16.22 -23.25 -12.92
N PHE A 62 15.88 -22.02 -13.29
CA PHE A 62 15.58 -21.70 -14.68
C PHE A 62 16.75 -21.97 -15.62
N LEU A 63 17.95 -21.49 -15.26
CA LEU A 63 19.16 -21.70 -16.06
C LEU A 63 19.48 -23.20 -16.21
N ALA A 64 19.20 -24.02 -15.20
CA ALA A 64 19.38 -25.46 -15.30
C ALA A 64 18.37 -26.11 -16.27
N ILE A 65 17.11 -25.63 -16.31
CA ILE A 65 16.09 -26.09 -17.26
C ILE A 65 16.49 -25.68 -18.68
N ASP A 66 16.88 -24.41 -18.87
CA ASP A 66 17.32 -23.88 -20.16
C ASP A 66 18.58 -24.59 -20.69
N LEU A 67 19.47 -25.01 -19.78
CA LEU A 67 20.64 -25.80 -20.10
C LEU A 67 20.26 -27.20 -20.58
N ALA A 68 19.27 -27.83 -19.93
CA ALA A 68 18.79 -29.15 -20.30
C ALA A 68 18.06 -29.15 -21.65
N GLU A 69 17.43 -28.04 -22.05
CA GLU A 69 16.82 -27.86 -23.37
C GLU A 69 17.85 -27.62 -24.49
N GLY A 70 19.12 -27.36 -24.13
CA GLY A 70 20.19 -27.09 -25.08
C GLY A 70 20.22 -25.65 -25.60
N ASN A 71 19.35 -24.76 -25.11
CA ASN A 71 19.34 -23.34 -25.49
C ASN A 71 20.66 -22.66 -25.11
N LEU A 72 21.23 -23.00 -23.95
CA LEU A 72 22.55 -22.50 -23.51
C LEU A 72 23.73 -23.01 -24.38
N ALA A 73 23.57 -24.10 -25.13
CA ALA A 73 24.61 -24.51 -26.09
C ALA A 73 24.78 -23.47 -27.21
N THR A 74 23.71 -22.76 -27.57
CA THR A 74 23.77 -21.66 -28.56
C THR A 74 24.50 -20.43 -28.02
N LEU A 75 24.39 -20.15 -26.71
CA LEU A 75 25.18 -19.12 -26.01
C LEU A 75 26.67 -19.45 -26.02
N SER A 76 27.03 -20.72 -25.78
CA SER A 76 28.43 -21.18 -25.78
C SER A 76 29.11 -21.05 -27.15
N ALA A 77 28.33 -21.02 -28.23
CA ALA A 77 28.83 -20.82 -29.59
C ALA A 77 29.19 -19.34 -29.91
N GLY A 78 29.10 -18.44 -28.92
CA GLY A 78 29.56 -17.04 -29.03
C GLY A 78 28.71 -16.14 -29.93
N ARG A 79 27.51 -16.59 -30.34
CA ARG A 79 26.63 -15.83 -31.25
C ARG A 79 25.74 -14.79 -30.57
N LEU A 80 25.48 -14.92 -29.28
CA LEU A 80 24.60 -14.03 -28.51
C LEU A 80 25.23 -13.71 -27.16
N ARG A 81 25.10 -12.46 -26.69
CA ARG A 81 25.52 -12.10 -25.33
C ARG A 81 24.49 -12.63 -24.32
N PHE A 82 24.93 -13.02 -23.12
CA PHE A 82 24.08 -13.59 -22.07
C PHE A 82 22.80 -12.76 -21.78
N PHE A 83 22.90 -11.42 -21.82
CA PHE A 83 21.78 -10.51 -21.57
C PHE A 83 20.88 -10.22 -22.78
N GLU A 84 21.25 -10.69 -23.97
CA GLU A 84 20.45 -10.58 -25.20
C GLU A 84 19.44 -11.75 -25.30
N HIS A 85 19.66 -12.85 -24.56
CA HIS A 85 18.66 -13.90 -24.44
C HIS A 85 17.48 -13.42 -23.60
N VAL A 86 16.36 -13.15 -24.29
CA VAL A 86 15.11 -12.67 -23.70
C VAL A 86 14.63 -13.58 -22.58
N GLU A 87 14.77 -14.89 -22.74
CA GLU A 87 14.36 -15.95 -21.80
C GLU A 87 15.16 -15.89 -20.49
N VAL A 88 16.50 -15.81 -20.57
CA VAL A 88 17.36 -15.70 -19.38
C VAL A 88 17.06 -14.41 -18.62
N ARG A 89 16.94 -13.29 -19.33
CA ARG A 89 16.62 -11.99 -18.73
C ARG A 89 15.24 -12.00 -18.08
N SER A 90 14.21 -12.53 -18.75
CA SER A 90 12.85 -12.58 -18.21
C SER A 90 12.80 -13.43 -16.95
N ALA A 91 13.47 -14.58 -16.92
CA ALA A 91 13.53 -15.44 -15.75
C ALA A 91 14.20 -14.77 -14.55
N ILE A 92 15.32 -14.06 -14.76
CA ILE A 92 15.98 -13.28 -13.71
C ILE A 92 15.04 -12.20 -13.18
N VAL A 93 14.40 -11.43 -14.08
CA VAL A 93 13.50 -10.34 -13.69
C VAL A 93 12.27 -10.86 -12.95
N VAL A 94 11.65 -11.95 -13.43
CA VAL A 94 10.49 -12.58 -12.80
C VAL A 94 10.86 -13.15 -11.43
N SER A 95 12.05 -13.75 -11.29
CA SER A 95 12.55 -14.25 -10.01
C SER A 95 12.77 -13.12 -9.01
N LEU A 96 13.39 -12.02 -9.46
CA LEU A 96 13.58 -10.82 -8.67
C LEU A 96 12.24 -10.17 -8.29
N LEU A 97 11.28 -10.14 -9.20
CA LEU A 97 9.95 -9.60 -8.97
C LEU A 97 9.19 -10.43 -7.92
N LEU A 98 9.21 -11.76 -8.04
CA LEU A 98 8.57 -12.65 -7.07
C LEU A 98 9.17 -12.47 -5.67
N ALA A 99 10.50 -12.47 -5.56
CA ALA A 99 11.20 -12.20 -4.31
C ALA A 99 10.85 -10.81 -3.77
N GLY A 100 10.86 -9.79 -4.64
CA GLY A 100 10.49 -8.42 -4.31
C GLY A 100 9.08 -8.31 -3.74
N VAL A 101 8.09 -8.99 -4.33
CA VAL A 101 6.71 -9.01 -3.84
C VAL A 101 6.65 -9.60 -2.43
N VAL A 102 7.33 -10.72 -2.19
CA VAL A 102 7.32 -11.42 -0.90
C VAL A 102 8.00 -10.57 0.19
N VAL A 103 9.19 -10.02 -0.10
CA VAL A 103 9.94 -9.17 0.83
C VAL A 103 9.19 -7.88 1.14
N THR A 104 8.72 -7.17 0.12
CA THR A 104 8.02 -5.90 0.33
C THR A 104 6.71 -6.07 1.09
N HIS A 105 6.01 -7.19 0.89
CA HIS A 105 4.80 -7.48 1.64
C HIS A 105 5.10 -7.80 3.13
N HIS A 106 6.21 -8.49 3.43
CA HIS A 106 6.65 -8.67 4.81
C HIS A 106 6.90 -7.32 5.51
N TYR A 107 7.65 -6.41 4.87
CA TYR A 107 7.88 -5.08 5.42
C TYR A 107 6.60 -4.25 5.61
N GLU A 108 5.63 -4.38 4.70
CA GLU A 108 4.33 -3.73 4.83
C GLU A 108 3.55 -4.28 6.03
N ALA A 109 3.59 -5.59 6.27
CA ALA A 109 2.92 -6.21 7.41
C ALA A 109 3.52 -5.68 8.74
N LEU A 110 4.85 -5.60 8.83
CA LEU A 110 5.53 -5.00 9.98
C LEU A 110 5.18 -3.52 10.15
N GLY A 111 5.16 -2.75 9.06
CA GLY A 111 4.79 -1.34 9.07
C GLY A 111 3.34 -1.12 9.54
N THR A 112 2.42 -1.96 9.05
CA THR A 112 1.00 -1.94 9.41
C THR A 112 0.78 -2.18 10.89
N ARG A 113 1.51 -3.14 11.46
CA ARG A 113 1.44 -3.42 12.90
C ARG A 113 1.88 -2.21 13.73
N ARG A 114 3.03 -1.61 13.39
CA ARG A 114 3.54 -0.41 14.07
C ARG A 114 2.61 0.79 13.94
N ASP A 115 1.96 0.95 12.78
CA ASP A 115 0.97 2.00 12.56
C ASP A 115 -0.28 1.79 13.42
N LEU A 116 -0.78 0.55 13.47
CA LEU A 116 -1.94 0.20 14.27
C LEU A 116 -1.66 0.41 15.75
N GLU A 117 -0.49 0.00 16.24
CA GLU A 117 -0.05 0.24 17.62
C GLU A 117 -0.08 1.72 18.01
N LYS A 118 0.26 2.63 17.07
CA LYS A 118 0.18 4.08 17.28
C LYS A 118 -1.25 4.63 17.25
N LEU A 119 -2.16 3.97 16.54
CA LEU A 119 -3.57 4.38 16.45
C LEU A 119 -4.41 3.85 17.62
N LEU A 120 -4.03 2.72 18.21
CA LEU A 120 -4.76 2.08 19.32
C LEU A 120 -5.17 3.02 20.46
N PRO A 121 -4.33 3.96 20.94
CA PRO A 121 -4.72 4.89 22.01
C PRO A 121 -5.86 5.85 21.63
N HIS A 122 -6.10 6.06 20.34
CA HIS A 122 -7.09 7.02 19.81
C HIS A 122 -8.38 6.35 19.31
N LEU A 123 -8.43 5.01 19.33
CA LEU A 123 -9.59 4.24 18.90
C LEU A 123 -10.53 3.99 20.07
N ASP A 124 -11.83 4.01 19.77
CA ASP A 124 -12.85 3.61 20.73
C ASP A 124 -12.78 2.09 20.97
N ARG A 125 -12.86 1.67 22.24
CA ARG A 125 -12.41 0.33 22.70
C ARG A 125 -13.39 -0.81 22.44
N ASP A 126 -14.61 -0.51 22.01
CA ASP A 126 -15.73 -1.45 22.19
C ASP A 126 -16.06 -2.32 20.98
N GLU A 127 -15.36 -2.21 19.84
CA GLU A 127 -15.76 -2.96 18.66
C GLU A 127 -14.86 -4.18 18.33
N PRO A 128 -15.44 -5.40 18.30
CA PRO A 128 -14.70 -6.58 17.86
C PRO A 128 -14.33 -6.43 16.38
N LEU A 129 -13.03 -6.56 16.09
CA LEU A 129 -12.55 -6.64 14.71
C LEU A 129 -13.20 -7.87 14.05
N GLU A 130 -14.08 -7.64 13.07
CA GLU A 130 -14.79 -8.70 12.33
C GLU A 130 -13.83 -9.83 11.93
N SER A 131 -14.27 -11.07 12.16
CA SER A 131 -13.46 -12.28 12.02
C SER A 131 -12.90 -12.48 10.61
N GLY A 132 -11.61 -12.81 10.53
CA GLY A 132 -10.82 -12.84 9.30
C GLY A 132 -11.17 -13.92 8.27
N GLU A 133 -12.14 -14.80 8.53
CA GLU A 133 -12.43 -15.96 7.69
C GLU A 133 -13.01 -15.61 6.33
N ARG A 134 -14.01 -14.72 6.27
CA ARG A 134 -14.61 -14.27 4.99
C ARG A 134 -13.57 -13.59 4.10
N SER A 135 -12.68 -12.80 4.68
CA SER A 135 -11.58 -12.14 3.97
C SER A 135 -10.56 -13.18 3.46
N ALA A 136 -10.28 -14.23 4.23
CA ALA A 136 -9.36 -15.30 3.81
C ALA A 136 -9.85 -16.05 2.56
N ARG A 137 -11.16 -16.38 2.46
CA ARG A 137 -11.72 -17.04 1.26
C ARG A 137 -11.63 -16.13 0.03
N ARG A 138 -12.08 -14.88 0.14
CA ARG A 138 -12.04 -13.91 -0.99
C ARG A 138 -10.61 -13.66 -1.47
N ARG A 139 -9.66 -13.61 -0.55
CA ARG A 139 -8.24 -13.49 -0.84
C ARG A 139 -7.66 -14.69 -1.62
N ARG A 140 -8.09 -15.92 -1.31
CA ARG A 140 -7.70 -17.11 -2.09
C ARG A 140 -8.27 -17.06 -3.50
N ILE A 141 -9.53 -16.65 -3.65
CA ILE A 141 -10.19 -16.50 -4.95
C ILE A 141 -9.48 -15.41 -5.78
N ALA A 142 -9.15 -14.27 -5.17
CA ALA A 142 -8.38 -13.22 -5.83
C ALA A 142 -6.99 -13.71 -6.26
N GLY A 143 -6.32 -14.52 -5.43
CA GLY A 143 -5.07 -15.19 -5.79
C GLY A 143 -5.24 -16.12 -6.99
N LEU A 144 -6.21 -17.03 -6.97
CA LEU A 144 -6.51 -17.94 -8.09
C LEU A 144 -6.73 -17.18 -9.40
N ALA A 145 -7.61 -16.18 -9.37
CA ALA A 145 -7.93 -15.36 -10.52
C ALA A 145 -6.69 -14.63 -11.05
N GLY A 146 -5.89 -14.05 -10.14
CA GLY A 146 -4.63 -13.40 -10.50
C GLY A 146 -3.60 -14.31 -11.13
N GLY A 147 -3.42 -15.50 -10.57
CA GLY A 147 -2.51 -16.51 -11.09
C GLY A 147 -2.90 -16.94 -12.50
N LEU A 148 -4.19 -17.22 -12.72
CA LEU A 148 -4.70 -17.57 -14.05
C LEU A 148 -4.51 -16.42 -15.07
N VAL A 149 -4.84 -15.18 -14.69
CA VAL A 149 -4.68 -14.02 -15.57
C VAL A 149 -3.23 -13.80 -15.95
N ILE A 150 -2.30 -13.75 -14.99
CA ILE A 150 -0.89 -13.49 -15.29
C ILE A 150 -0.26 -14.66 -16.03
N SER A 151 -0.52 -15.91 -15.63
CA SER A 151 -0.05 -17.11 -16.33
C SER A 151 -0.54 -17.14 -17.78
N SER A 152 -1.75 -16.65 -18.08
CA SER A 152 -2.25 -16.56 -19.45
C SER A 152 -1.59 -15.44 -20.28
N ILE A 153 -1.19 -14.33 -19.64
CA ILE A 153 -0.60 -13.16 -20.33
C ILE A 153 0.89 -13.38 -20.58
N VAL A 154 1.65 -13.89 -19.61
CA VAL A 154 3.12 -13.93 -19.68
C VAL A 154 3.64 -14.62 -20.95
N PRO A 155 3.18 -15.83 -21.34
CA PRO A 155 3.63 -16.47 -22.58
C PRO A 155 3.26 -15.67 -23.83
N THR A 156 2.12 -14.97 -23.83
CA THR A 156 1.67 -14.16 -25.00
C THR A 156 2.55 -12.95 -25.28
N LEU A 157 3.38 -12.54 -24.31
CA LEU A 157 4.31 -11.42 -24.49
C LEU A 157 5.56 -11.80 -25.29
N TYR A 158 5.93 -13.08 -25.34
CA TYR A 158 7.18 -13.55 -25.94
C TYR A 158 6.99 -14.58 -27.05
N VAL A 159 5.93 -15.39 -26.95
CA VAL A 159 5.63 -16.41 -27.95
C VAL A 159 4.86 -15.77 -29.09
N ASP A 160 5.31 -16.04 -30.32
CA ASP A 160 4.58 -15.66 -31.52
C ASP A 160 3.10 -16.07 -31.40
N PRO A 161 2.13 -15.17 -31.64
CA PRO A 161 0.70 -15.48 -31.49
C PRO A 161 0.25 -16.73 -32.27
N SER A 162 0.93 -17.04 -33.38
CA SER A 162 0.68 -18.23 -34.19
C SER A 162 1.08 -19.55 -33.52
N ARG A 163 2.08 -19.54 -32.61
CA ARG A 163 2.52 -20.72 -31.84
C ARG A 163 1.64 -21.00 -30.63
N PHE A 164 0.90 -19.99 -30.15
CA PHE A 164 0.00 -20.13 -29.00
C PHE A 164 -1.15 -21.11 -29.26
N LEU A 165 -1.54 -21.32 -30.53
CA LEU A 165 -2.59 -22.29 -30.88
C LEU A 165 -2.09 -23.74 -30.92
N ARG A 166 -0.78 -23.98 -30.83
CA ARG A 166 -0.20 -25.33 -30.87
C ARG A 166 0.00 -25.87 -29.46
N PHE A 167 -0.70 -26.97 -29.15
CA PHE A 167 -0.60 -27.63 -27.84
C PHE A 167 0.84 -28.04 -27.48
N GLU A 168 1.62 -28.47 -28.48
CA GLU A 168 3.03 -28.87 -28.31
C GLU A 168 3.91 -27.75 -27.71
N THR A 169 3.61 -26.48 -27.99
CA THR A 169 4.35 -25.34 -27.44
C THR A 169 4.25 -25.28 -25.92
N TYR A 170 3.09 -25.66 -25.35
CA TYR A 170 2.88 -25.65 -23.90
C TYR A 170 3.53 -26.83 -23.18
N LEU A 171 4.01 -27.84 -23.90
CA LEU A 171 4.73 -28.98 -23.33
C LEU A 171 6.24 -28.71 -23.23
N LEU A 172 6.73 -27.62 -23.82
CA LEU A 172 8.11 -27.19 -23.67
C LEU A 172 8.39 -26.86 -22.19
N PRO A 173 9.41 -27.47 -21.56
CA PRO A 173 9.73 -27.23 -20.15
C PRO A 173 9.91 -25.75 -19.78
N SER A 174 10.49 -24.93 -20.66
CA SER A 174 10.62 -23.48 -20.52
C SER A 174 9.25 -22.77 -20.44
N VAL A 175 8.33 -23.10 -21.34
CA VAL A 175 6.96 -22.53 -21.31
C VAL A 175 6.19 -23.00 -20.08
N LEU A 176 6.33 -24.26 -19.67
CA LEU A 176 5.74 -24.78 -18.43
C LEU A 176 6.28 -24.04 -17.21
N PHE A 177 7.59 -23.78 -17.17
CA PHE A 177 8.20 -23.01 -16.10
C PHE A 177 7.60 -21.60 -16.04
N ASP A 178 7.51 -20.90 -17.17
CA ASP A 178 6.91 -19.56 -17.24
C ASP A 178 5.44 -19.55 -16.83
N LEU A 179 4.68 -20.57 -17.21
CA LEU A 179 3.29 -20.73 -16.77
C LEU A 179 3.19 -20.90 -15.26
N VAL A 180 4.02 -21.76 -14.67
CA VAL A 180 4.04 -22.05 -13.23
C VAL A 180 4.50 -20.81 -12.44
N VAL A 181 5.61 -20.20 -12.84
CA VAL A 181 6.15 -19.02 -12.16
C VAL A 181 5.23 -17.83 -12.36
N GLY A 182 4.69 -17.62 -13.57
CA GLY A 182 3.68 -16.61 -13.85
C GLY A 182 2.41 -16.82 -13.01
N PHE A 183 1.97 -18.07 -12.82
CA PHE A 183 0.85 -18.38 -11.92
C PHE A 183 1.18 -18.06 -10.47
N VAL A 184 2.34 -18.46 -9.96
CA VAL A 184 2.76 -18.19 -8.58
C VAL A 184 2.92 -16.69 -8.33
N LEU A 185 3.50 -15.97 -9.28
CA LEU A 185 3.64 -14.52 -9.25
C LEU A 185 2.27 -13.85 -9.24
N GLY A 186 1.40 -14.19 -10.19
CA GLY A 186 0.07 -13.60 -10.28
C GLY A 186 -0.83 -13.92 -9.09
N TRP A 187 -0.71 -15.14 -8.57
CA TRP A 187 -1.34 -15.53 -7.32
C TRP A 187 -0.88 -14.64 -6.19
N THR A 188 0.44 -14.47 -6.05
CA THR A 188 1.02 -13.70 -4.96
C THR A 188 0.66 -12.23 -5.07
N VAL A 189 0.83 -11.61 -6.24
CA VAL A 189 0.50 -10.20 -6.50
C VAL A 189 -0.98 -9.91 -6.28
N SER A 190 -1.89 -10.74 -6.80
CA SER A 190 -3.32 -10.49 -6.61
C SER A 190 -3.78 -10.75 -5.18
N LYS A 191 -3.15 -11.71 -4.48
CA LYS A 191 -3.37 -11.94 -3.05
C LYS A 191 -2.89 -10.76 -2.21
N THR A 192 -1.70 -10.24 -2.47
CA THR A 192 -1.16 -9.08 -1.74
C THR A 192 -1.99 -7.84 -2.03
N LEU A 193 -2.38 -7.64 -3.29
CA LEU A 193 -3.23 -6.54 -3.68
C LEU A 193 -4.60 -6.58 -2.98
N TYR A 194 -5.28 -7.73 -3.04
CA TYR A 194 -6.57 -7.88 -2.38
C TYR A 194 -6.46 -7.63 -0.88
N SER A 195 -5.42 -8.17 -0.23
CA SER A 195 -5.17 -7.95 1.21
C SER A 195 -4.98 -6.47 1.50
N ALA A 196 -4.21 -5.78 0.66
CA ALA A 196 -3.94 -4.37 0.83
C ALA A 196 -5.21 -3.51 0.64
N LEU A 197 -6.07 -3.83 -0.34
CA LEU A 197 -7.38 -3.16 -0.50
C LEU A 197 -8.34 -3.44 0.67
N ASP A 198 -8.37 -4.67 1.19
CA ASP A 198 -9.18 -5.02 2.36
C ASP A 198 -8.68 -4.28 3.61
N GLU A 199 -7.37 -4.21 3.80
CA GLU A 199 -6.75 -3.45 4.87
C GLU A 199 -7.04 -1.96 4.76
N ASP A 200 -6.97 -1.35 3.57
CA ASP A 200 -7.34 0.06 3.41
C ASP A 200 -8.80 0.33 3.74
N ARG A 201 -9.71 -0.58 3.36
CA ARG A 201 -11.12 -0.46 3.74
C ARG A 201 -11.29 -0.54 5.25
N ARG A 202 -10.55 -1.42 5.93
CA ARG A 202 -10.52 -1.50 7.40
C ARG A 202 -9.93 -0.23 8.01
N PHE A 203 -8.83 0.28 7.48
CA PHE A 203 -8.21 1.53 7.92
C PHE A 203 -9.12 2.73 7.69
N ALA A 204 -9.83 2.81 6.57
CA ALA A 204 -10.82 3.85 6.30
C ALA A 204 -12.00 3.76 7.28
N ARG A 205 -12.44 2.55 7.65
CA ARG A 205 -13.43 2.35 8.72
C ARG A 205 -12.88 2.78 10.09
N LEU A 206 -11.64 2.46 10.41
CA LEU A 206 -10.97 2.91 11.65
C LEU A 206 -10.83 4.44 11.69
N ALA A 207 -10.48 5.06 10.56
CA ALA A 207 -10.43 6.51 10.44
C ALA A 207 -11.78 7.17 10.73
N ARG A 208 -12.90 6.49 10.43
CA ARG A 208 -14.27 6.92 10.79
C ARG A 208 -14.64 6.70 12.25
N ARG A 209 -13.81 6.04 13.04
CA ARG A 209 -14.03 5.75 14.47
C ARG A 209 -13.07 6.45 15.42
N LEU A 210 -12.13 7.24 14.89
CA LEU A 210 -11.32 8.13 15.72
C LEU A 210 -12.26 9.04 16.53
N ARG A 211 -12.10 9.00 17.87
CA ARG A 211 -13.02 9.63 18.83
C ARG A 211 -12.99 11.14 18.75
N GLU A 212 -11.79 11.69 18.59
CA GLU A 212 -11.53 13.12 18.54
C GLU A 212 -10.63 13.41 17.34
N LEU A 213 -11.18 14.11 16.36
CA LEU A 213 -10.43 14.67 15.24
C LEU A 213 -10.24 16.15 15.51
N ASP A 214 -9.07 16.50 16.04
CA ASP A 214 -8.67 17.89 16.14
C ASP A 214 -8.19 18.38 14.75
N LEU A 215 -8.89 19.37 14.18
CA LEU A 215 -8.55 19.99 12.90
C LEU A 215 -7.19 20.68 12.91
N PHE A 216 -6.68 21.04 14.10
CA PHE A 216 -5.41 21.72 14.26
C PHE A 216 -4.25 20.76 14.53
N SER A 217 -4.52 19.53 14.99
CA SER A 217 -3.51 18.50 15.20
C SER A 217 -3.70 17.35 14.20
N LEU A 218 -3.07 17.47 13.03
CA LEU A 218 -3.09 16.41 12.00
C LEU A 218 -2.07 15.29 12.26
N GLU A 219 -1.29 15.37 13.33
CA GLU A 219 -0.20 14.43 13.63
C GLU A 219 -0.67 12.96 13.74
N PRO A 220 -1.78 12.63 14.41
CA PRO A 220 -2.29 11.25 14.45
C PRO A 220 -2.67 10.74 13.05
N LEU A 221 -3.08 11.65 12.16
CA LEU A 221 -3.49 11.33 10.80
C LEU A 221 -2.32 11.11 9.85
N HIS A 222 -1.11 11.54 10.20
CA HIS A 222 0.10 11.26 9.41
C HIS A 222 0.40 9.76 9.30
N VAL A 223 -0.19 8.92 10.16
CA VAL A 223 -0.11 7.46 10.02
C VAL A 223 -0.72 7.00 8.69
N PHE A 224 -1.86 7.57 8.28
CA PHE A 224 -2.51 7.23 7.01
C PHE A 224 -1.68 7.67 5.80
N GLY A 225 -1.12 8.88 5.85
CA GLY A 225 -0.23 9.38 4.80
C GLY A 225 1.06 8.55 4.66
N ARG A 226 1.72 8.21 5.78
CA ARG A 226 2.92 7.34 5.79
C ARG A 226 2.62 5.93 5.26
N ARG A 227 1.47 5.37 5.62
CA ARG A 227 1.01 4.07 5.11
C ARG A 227 0.81 4.12 3.60
N GLY A 228 0.06 5.11 3.10
CA GLY A 228 -0.13 5.33 1.67
C GLY A 228 1.21 5.45 0.94
N LEU A 229 2.13 6.25 1.47
CA LEU A 229 3.45 6.47 0.87
C LEU A 229 4.30 5.19 0.79
N ARG A 230 4.35 4.39 1.87
CA ARG A 230 5.07 3.09 1.85
C ARG A 230 4.49 2.13 0.83
N ARG A 231 3.17 2.11 0.71
CA ARG A 231 2.49 1.28 -0.29
C ARG A 231 2.80 1.74 -1.70
N THR A 232 2.79 3.04 -1.96
CA THR A 232 3.18 3.57 -3.27
C THR A 232 4.62 3.24 -3.59
N LEU A 233 5.55 3.44 -2.65
CA LEU A 233 6.96 3.08 -2.83
C LEU A 233 7.11 1.61 -3.23
N ARG A 234 6.42 0.71 -2.55
CA ARG A 234 6.41 -0.71 -2.90
C ARG A 234 5.94 -0.94 -4.34
N TRP A 235 4.79 -0.39 -4.72
CA TRP A 235 4.27 -0.58 -6.08
C TRP A 235 5.19 0.04 -7.13
N MET A 236 5.75 1.23 -6.89
CA MET A 236 6.72 1.87 -7.79
C MET A 236 8.00 1.04 -7.92
N LEU A 237 8.49 0.43 -6.84
CA LEU A 237 9.64 -0.47 -6.88
C LEU A 237 9.33 -1.73 -7.70
N LEU A 238 8.18 -2.36 -7.46
CA LEU A 238 7.75 -3.54 -8.22
C LEU A 238 7.55 -3.23 -9.70
N VAL A 239 7.01 -2.06 -10.02
CA VAL A 239 6.88 -1.56 -11.40
C VAL A 239 8.24 -1.35 -12.04
N SER A 240 9.19 -0.76 -11.31
CA SER A 240 10.54 -0.53 -11.81
C SER A 240 11.25 -1.86 -12.11
N ILE A 241 11.02 -2.90 -11.30
CA ILE A 241 11.53 -4.25 -11.57
C ILE A 241 10.79 -4.86 -12.78
N ALA A 242 9.46 -4.78 -12.81
CA ALA A 242 8.65 -5.33 -13.89
C ALA A 242 8.94 -4.66 -15.25
N SER A 243 9.35 -3.39 -15.26
CA SER A 243 9.67 -2.67 -16.50
C SER A 243 10.89 -3.25 -17.22
N LEU A 244 11.80 -3.93 -16.52
CA LEU A 244 12.96 -4.58 -17.14
C LEU A 244 12.57 -5.72 -18.09
N VAL A 245 11.38 -6.32 -17.91
CA VAL A 245 10.83 -7.31 -18.85
C VAL A 245 10.64 -6.70 -20.23
N PHE A 246 10.23 -5.44 -20.27
CA PHE A 246 9.68 -4.79 -21.45
C PHE A 246 10.73 -4.04 -22.29
N PHE A 247 11.98 -4.01 -21.83
CA PHE A 247 13.03 -3.17 -22.37
C PHE A 247 13.38 -3.47 -23.84
N ASP A 248 13.17 -4.71 -24.29
CA ASP A 248 13.72 -5.22 -25.55
C ASP A 248 12.64 -5.62 -26.56
N ALA A 249 11.37 -5.31 -26.29
CA ALA A 249 10.27 -5.79 -27.12
C ALA A 249 10.23 -5.16 -28.53
N GLY A 250 11.18 -4.28 -28.88
CA GLY A 250 11.20 -3.48 -30.12
C GLY A 250 9.96 -2.60 -30.31
N LYS A 251 9.04 -2.59 -29.34
CA LYS A 251 7.72 -1.98 -29.39
C LYS A 251 7.57 -1.13 -28.15
N VAL A 252 7.56 0.19 -28.35
CA VAL A 252 7.41 1.16 -27.25
C VAL A 252 6.00 1.18 -26.65
N LEU A 253 4.97 0.76 -27.40
CA LEU A 253 3.58 0.93 -27.00
C LEU A 253 3.14 -0.01 -25.85
N PRO A 254 3.32 -1.36 -25.91
CA PRO A 254 2.91 -2.23 -24.82
C PRO A 254 3.57 -1.91 -23.46
N PRO A 255 4.90 -1.66 -23.39
CA PRO A 255 5.57 -1.20 -22.18
C PRO A 255 4.99 0.10 -21.64
N ALA A 256 4.77 1.09 -22.51
CA ALA A 256 4.24 2.39 -22.11
C ALA A 256 2.83 2.28 -21.53
N VAL A 257 1.95 1.48 -22.15
CA VAL A 257 0.59 1.22 -21.66
C VAL A 257 0.63 0.50 -20.31
N ALA A 258 1.46 -0.53 -20.17
CA ALA A 258 1.62 -1.26 -18.91
C ALA A 258 2.14 -0.33 -17.80
N LEU A 259 3.20 0.45 -18.06
CA LEU A 259 3.78 1.38 -17.10
C LEU A 259 2.78 2.46 -16.68
N THR A 260 2.05 3.04 -17.64
CA THR A 260 1.02 4.05 -17.35
C THR A 260 -0.10 3.46 -16.51
N GLY A 261 -0.56 2.25 -16.85
CA GLY A 261 -1.60 1.54 -16.10
C GLY A 261 -1.19 1.27 -14.66
N ILE A 262 0.04 0.78 -14.43
CA ILE A 262 0.50 0.49 -13.07
C ILE A 262 0.83 1.77 -12.30
N PHE A 263 1.32 2.82 -12.95
CA PHE A 263 1.49 4.13 -12.32
C PHE A 263 0.15 4.72 -11.85
N ALA A 264 -0.86 4.72 -12.72
CA ALA A 264 -2.22 5.14 -12.37
C ALA A 264 -2.77 4.30 -11.20
N PHE A 265 -2.51 3.00 -11.22
CA PHE A 265 -2.89 2.09 -10.17
C PHE A 265 -2.22 2.39 -8.81
N ALA A 266 -0.92 2.68 -8.83
CA ALA A 266 -0.18 3.08 -7.63
C ALA A 266 -0.72 4.40 -7.06
N LEU A 267 -1.09 5.35 -7.91
CA LEU A 267 -1.72 6.61 -7.51
C LEU A 267 -3.10 6.39 -6.88
N VAL A 268 -3.91 5.50 -7.45
CA VAL A 268 -5.21 5.11 -6.86
C VAL A 268 -4.99 4.46 -5.50
N CYS A 269 -4.04 3.55 -5.36
CA CYS A 269 -3.70 2.91 -4.09
C CYS A 269 -3.21 3.92 -3.04
N PHE A 270 -2.53 4.99 -3.45
CA PHE A 270 -2.12 6.08 -2.56
C PHE A 270 -3.31 6.92 -2.09
N LEU A 271 -4.15 7.34 -3.05
CA LEU A 271 -5.25 8.27 -2.79
C LEU A 271 -6.37 7.61 -1.99
N PHE A 272 -6.63 6.32 -2.20
CA PHE A 272 -7.75 5.61 -1.58
C PHE A 272 -7.80 5.72 -0.04
N PRO A 273 -6.75 5.37 0.73
CA PRO A 273 -6.78 5.51 2.19
C PRO A 273 -6.83 6.96 2.67
N VAL A 274 -6.16 7.87 1.95
CA VAL A 274 -6.12 9.31 2.27
C VAL A 274 -7.49 9.96 2.06
N TRP A 275 -8.22 9.54 1.02
CA TRP A 275 -9.51 10.08 0.66
C TRP A 275 -10.56 9.89 1.76
N GLY A 276 -10.57 8.71 2.40
CA GLY A 276 -11.49 8.44 3.51
C GLY A 276 -11.29 9.39 4.70
N VAL A 277 -10.04 9.70 5.04
CA VAL A 277 -9.70 10.67 6.08
C VAL A 277 -10.04 12.10 5.65
N HIS A 278 -9.75 12.44 4.39
CA HIS A 278 -10.05 13.76 3.84
C HIS A 278 -11.55 14.09 3.92
N LEU A 279 -12.41 13.15 3.51
CA LEU A 279 -13.86 13.33 3.60
C LEU A 279 -14.31 13.56 5.03
N ARG A 280 -13.77 12.81 6.00
CA ARG A 280 -14.13 12.99 7.41
C ARG A 280 -13.65 14.32 8.00
N LEU A 281 -12.41 14.73 7.69
CA LEU A 281 -11.91 16.05 8.08
C LEU A 281 -12.76 17.17 7.48
N LYS A 282 -13.23 16.99 6.25
CA LYS A 282 -14.15 17.95 5.60
C LYS A 282 -15.49 18.03 6.33
N GLU A 283 -16.06 16.89 6.72
CA GLU A 283 -17.30 16.81 7.49
C GLU A 283 -17.17 17.49 8.88
N GLU A 284 -16.11 17.17 9.64
CA GLU A 284 -15.87 17.79 10.95
C GLU A 284 -15.61 19.29 10.83
N LYS A 285 -14.85 19.73 9.83
CA LYS A 285 -14.66 21.15 9.52
C LYS A 285 -15.97 21.87 9.24
N GLN A 286 -16.87 21.25 8.46
CA GLN A 286 -18.17 21.83 8.16
C GLN A 286 -19.06 21.91 9.40
N ARG A 287 -19.05 20.86 10.24
CA ARG A 287 -19.78 20.82 11.51
C ARG A 287 -19.31 21.92 12.46
N GLU A 288 -18.00 22.05 12.66
CA GLU A 288 -17.44 23.03 13.58
C GLU A 288 -17.67 24.47 13.09
N LEU A 289 -17.51 24.72 11.78
CA LEU A 289 -17.87 26.01 11.19
C LEU A 289 -19.36 26.34 11.38
N ALA A 290 -20.26 25.37 11.21
CA ALA A 290 -21.69 25.59 11.41
C ALA A 290 -22.00 25.95 12.88
N GLU A 291 -21.34 25.28 13.83
CA GLU A 291 -21.48 25.57 15.26
C GLU A 291 -20.96 26.98 15.60
N VAL A 292 -19.75 27.33 15.16
CA VAL A 292 -19.16 28.66 15.40
C VAL A 292 -20.02 29.77 14.78
N ARG A 293 -20.53 29.58 13.56
CA ARG A 293 -21.44 30.54 12.91
C ARG A 293 -22.77 30.70 13.64
N SER A 294 -23.30 29.62 14.20
CA SER A 294 -24.50 29.67 15.05
C SER A 294 -24.23 30.52 16.30
N ARG A 295 -23.09 30.30 16.96
CA ARG A 295 -22.65 31.10 18.12
C ARG A 295 -22.46 32.57 17.76
N ILE A 296 -21.77 32.88 16.64
CA ILE A 296 -21.61 34.25 16.11
C ILE A 296 -22.97 34.91 15.90
N LYS A 297 -23.93 34.20 15.30
CA LYS A 297 -25.30 34.73 15.07
C LYS A 297 -26.01 35.03 16.38
N SER A 298 -25.91 34.15 17.38
CA SER A 298 -26.50 34.36 18.71
C SER A 298 -25.85 35.56 19.42
N GLU A 299 -24.52 35.65 19.44
CA GLU A 299 -23.80 36.74 20.10
C GLU A 299 -24.07 38.08 19.41
N ARG A 300 -24.18 38.10 18.08
CA ARG A 300 -24.60 39.28 17.30
C ARG A 300 -26.01 39.73 17.66
N ALA A 301 -26.94 38.80 17.91
CA ALA A 301 -28.29 39.14 18.34
C ALA A 301 -28.29 39.73 19.76
N HIS A 302 -27.49 39.17 20.68
CA HIS A 302 -27.29 39.71 22.02
C HIS A 302 -26.69 41.12 22.02
N LEU A 303 -25.69 41.37 21.17
CA LEU A 303 -25.09 42.70 20.99
C LEU A 303 -26.06 43.74 20.43
N ARG A 304 -27.12 43.30 19.72
CA ARG A 304 -28.18 44.18 19.21
C ARG A 304 -29.26 44.47 20.25
N SER A 305 -29.57 43.50 21.13
CA SER A 305 -30.65 43.62 22.10
C SER A 305 -30.21 44.25 23.43
N CYS A 306 -28.97 44.02 23.86
CA CYS A 306 -28.40 44.68 25.02
C CYS A 306 -27.61 45.91 24.57
N GLN A 307 -27.98 47.10 25.06
CA GLN A 307 -27.13 48.28 24.93
C GLN A 307 -25.72 47.92 25.38
N TRP A 308 -24.74 48.20 24.51
CA TRP A 308 -23.29 47.93 24.49
C TRP A 308 -22.45 48.02 25.80
N ARG A 309 -23.06 48.14 26.98
CA ARG A 309 -22.42 48.48 28.26
C ARG A 309 -21.59 47.37 28.91
N SER A 310 -21.62 46.13 28.44
CA SER A 310 -20.76 45.07 28.98
C SER A 310 -19.44 44.97 28.20
N ALA A 311 -18.35 45.46 28.81
CA ALA A 311 -17.01 45.51 28.21
C ALA A 311 -16.47 44.15 27.69
N GLY A 312 -17.03 43.02 28.12
CA GLY A 312 -16.62 41.67 27.70
C GLY A 312 -17.30 41.11 26.43
N ALA A 313 -18.41 41.72 25.96
CA ALA A 313 -19.18 41.15 24.85
C ALA A 313 -18.48 41.32 23.48
N GLY A 314 -17.76 42.43 23.28
CA GLY A 314 -16.99 42.67 22.05
C GLY A 314 -15.80 41.73 21.87
N VAL A 315 -15.09 41.41 22.96
CA VAL A 315 -13.93 40.50 22.96
C VAL A 315 -14.35 39.10 22.52
N ARG A 316 -15.42 38.55 23.13
CA ARG A 316 -15.95 37.22 22.77
C ARG A 316 -16.38 37.12 21.30
N PHE A 317 -16.95 38.19 20.74
CA PHE A 317 -17.33 38.21 19.33
C PHE A 317 -16.11 38.22 18.41
N ALA A 318 -15.10 39.04 18.70
CA ALA A 318 -13.84 39.07 17.95
C ALA A 318 -13.13 37.71 17.99
N ASP A 319 -13.12 37.05 19.16
CA ASP A 319 -12.52 35.72 19.32
C ASP A 319 -13.24 34.66 18.45
N LEU A 320 -14.56 34.69 18.38
CA LEU A 320 -15.33 33.77 17.53
C LEU A 320 -15.04 33.98 16.04
N ILE A 321 -14.87 35.24 15.59
CA ILE A 321 -14.52 35.55 14.20
C ILE A 321 -13.09 35.08 13.88
N ALA A 322 -12.15 35.31 14.79
CA ALA A 322 -10.79 34.81 14.64
C ALA A 322 -10.76 33.27 14.61
N TYR A 323 -11.58 32.62 15.44
CA TYR A 323 -11.71 31.17 15.47
C TYR A 323 -12.32 30.61 14.17
N GLU A 324 -13.38 31.25 13.64
CA GLU A 324 -13.97 30.87 12.34
C GLU A 324 -12.92 30.94 11.22
N ALA A 325 -12.18 32.05 11.14
CA ALA A 325 -11.12 32.21 10.13
C ALA A 325 -10.04 31.13 10.25
N ARG A 326 -9.66 30.78 11.49
CA ARG A 326 -8.68 29.72 11.77
C ARG A 326 -9.18 28.34 11.33
N ILE A 327 -10.43 27.97 11.61
CA ILE A 327 -11.03 26.71 11.12
C ILE A 327 -11.13 26.72 9.59
N ALA A 328 -11.55 27.84 9.00
CA ALA A 328 -11.68 27.99 7.55
C ALA A 328 -10.33 27.81 6.83
N ALA A 329 -9.22 28.22 7.45
CA ALA A 329 -7.86 28.03 6.93
C ALA A 329 -7.29 26.62 7.18
N ALA A 330 -7.87 25.83 8.09
CA ALA A 330 -7.36 24.50 8.42
C ALA A 330 -7.36 23.57 7.19
N ARG A 331 -6.26 22.85 6.97
CA ARG A 331 -6.10 21.90 5.86
C ARG A 331 -6.88 20.63 6.16
N THR A 332 -7.60 20.13 5.15
CA THR A 332 -8.38 18.88 5.26
C THR A 332 -7.68 17.67 4.64
N TRP A 333 -6.49 17.85 4.07
CA TRP A 333 -5.70 16.75 3.51
C TRP A 333 -4.68 16.27 4.54
N PRO A 334 -4.65 14.98 4.91
CA PRO A 334 -3.74 14.44 5.91
C PRO A 334 -2.33 14.17 5.34
N VAL A 335 -1.92 14.95 4.35
CA VAL A 335 -0.68 14.80 3.61
C VAL A 335 0.07 16.12 3.67
N ASP A 336 1.32 16.07 4.12
CA ASP A 336 2.20 17.24 4.14
C ASP A 336 2.92 17.42 2.78
N ALA A 337 3.53 18.59 2.59
CA ALA A 337 4.29 18.86 1.37
C ALA A 337 5.48 17.90 1.19
N SER A 338 6.04 17.40 2.30
CA SER A 338 7.14 16.41 2.27
C SER A 338 6.69 15.09 1.66
N MET A 339 5.51 14.58 2.01
CA MET A 339 4.94 13.35 1.46
C MET A 339 4.65 13.48 -0.03
N ILE A 340 4.16 14.64 -0.49
CA ILE A 340 3.96 14.92 -1.92
C ILE A 340 5.32 14.93 -2.65
N GLY A 341 6.34 15.58 -2.09
CA GLY A 341 7.68 15.56 -2.65
C GLY A 341 8.26 14.14 -2.75
N ARG A 342 8.11 13.33 -1.69
CA ARG A 342 8.53 11.92 -1.69
C ARG A 342 7.77 11.10 -2.73
N LEU A 343 6.45 11.31 -2.86
CA LEU A 343 5.63 10.66 -3.88
C LEU A 343 6.13 10.99 -5.28
N GLY A 344 6.46 12.26 -5.55
CA GLY A 344 7.07 12.70 -6.81
C GLY A 344 8.39 11.99 -7.09
N VAL A 345 9.30 11.96 -6.11
CA VAL A 345 10.59 11.25 -6.22
C VAL A 345 10.39 9.76 -6.49
N TYR A 346 9.43 9.11 -5.83
CA TYR A 346 9.15 7.69 -6.06
C TYR A 346 8.52 7.43 -7.43
N GLY A 347 7.66 8.34 -7.91
CA GLY A 347 7.12 8.28 -9.27
C GLY A 347 8.18 8.46 -10.35
N LEU A 348 9.29 9.11 -10.04
CA LEU A 348 10.44 9.23 -10.94
C LEU A 348 11.31 7.97 -10.98
N LEU A 349 11.19 7.02 -10.04
CA LEU A 349 12.02 5.81 -10.03
C LEU A 349 11.86 4.95 -11.31
N PRO A 350 10.63 4.60 -11.75
CA PRO A 350 10.46 3.83 -12.99
C PRO A 350 10.97 4.60 -14.23
N ILE A 351 10.71 5.91 -14.27
CA ILE A 351 11.14 6.78 -15.39
C ILE A 351 12.66 6.87 -15.42
N GLY A 352 13.30 7.07 -14.27
CA GLY A 352 14.75 7.13 -14.13
C GLY A 352 15.41 5.81 -14.48
N SER A 353 14.80 4.67 -14.13
CA SER A 353 15.29 3.34 -14.53
C SER A 353 15.25 3.16 -16.04
N TRP A 354 14.15 3.56 -16.69
CA TRP A 354 14.04 3.47 -18.15
C TRP A 354 15.01 4.41 -18.87
N LEU A 355 15.06 5.67 -18.44
CA LEU A 355 15.95 6.69 -19.01
C LEU A 355 17.43 6.33 -18.81
N GLY A 356 17.80 5.85 -17.62
CA GLY A 356 19.16 5.41 -17.32
C GLY A 356 19.59 4.24 -18.21
N SER A 357 18.69 3.28 -18.45
CA SER A 357 18.96 2.16 -19.35
C SER A 357 19.16 2.61 -20.79
N ALA A 358 18.30 3.50 -21.30
CA ALA A 358 18.43 4.06 -22.65
C ALA A 358 19.73 4.88 -22.82
N LEU A 359 20.11 5.65 -21.80
CA LEU A 359 21.33 6.44 -21.81
C LEU A 359 22.58 5.56 -21.81
N ILE A 360 22.58 4.46 -21.05
CA ILE A 360 23.68 3.48 -21.07
C ILE A 360 23.80 2.81 -22.44
N GLN A 361 22.67 2.43 -23.07
CA GLN A 361 22.70 1.87 -24.43
C GLN A 361 23.34 2.84 -25.42
N HIS A 362 22.88 4.09 -25.43
CA HIS A 362 23.43 5.10 -26.33
C HIS A 362 24.92 5.35 -26.08
N TRP A 363 25.35 5.34 -24.82
CA TRP A 363 26.76 5.49 -24.46
C TRP A 363 27.59 4.29 -24.95
N VAL A 364 27.11 3.06 -24.75
CA VAL A 364 27.78 1.84 -25.24
C VAL A 364 27.90 1.87 -26.76
N GLU A 365 26.85 2.24 -27.49
CA GLU A 365 26.87 2.34 -28.96
C GLU A 365 27.89 3.37 -29.48
N ILE A 366 28.07 4.49 -28.77
CA ILE A 366 29.03 5.53 -29.17
C ILE A 366 30.49 5.10 -28.91
N PHE A 367 30.77 4.44 -27.79
CA PHE A 367 32.14 4.16 -27.33
C PHE A 367 32.64 2.75 -27.65
N LEU A 368 31.75 1.80 -27.92
CA LEU A 368 32.06 0.40 -28.26
C LEU A 368 31.41 0.02 -29.60
N PRO A 369 31.89 0.59 -30.73
CA PRO A 369 31.33 0.32 -32.06
C PRO A 369 31.52 -1.12 -32.54
#